data_AF-A0A9Q3J6P5-F1
#
_entry.id   AF-A0A9Q3J6P5-F1
#
_cell.length_a   1.000
_cell.length_b   1.000
_cell.length_c   1.000
_cell.angle_alpha   90.00
_cell.angle_beta   90.00
_cell.angle_gamma   90.00
#
_symmetry.space_group_name_H-M   'P 1'
#
loop_
_entity.id
_entity.type
_entity.pdbx_description
1 polymer ?
#
loop_
_entity_poly.entity_id
_entity_poly.type
_entity_poly.pdbx_seq_one_letter_code
_entity_poly.pdbx_strand_id
1 'polypeptide(L)'
;MAAKWIEPYHSNLTNQNSNYLLNSWNLFESQLFTLFGDPNGVRKAEEKLDSLRMKEGGHVSLRKDDFRILVTRIGDWGERALIHHFSKGLPSRILEELACHPSIIDSLQELMDINLELDTSYHESQNEKSHHQEKKPEASK
;
A
#
# COMPACT_ATOMS: atom_id res chain seq x y z
N MET A 1 27.80 -0.99 -9.46
CA MET A 1 27.39 -1.47 -10.80
C MET A 1 26.75 -0.37 -11.63
N ALA A 2 25.74 0.36 -11.12
CA ALA A 2 25.12 1.48 -11.85
C ALA A 2 26.10 2.60 -12.26
N ALA A 3 27.03 3.00 -11.38
CA ALA A 3 28.03 4.03 -11.71
C ALA A 3 28.94 3.66 -12.90
N LYS A 4 29.29 2.37 -13.07
CA LYS A 4 30.07 1.89 -14.21
C LYS A 4 29.25 1.88 -15.52
N TRP A 5 27.94 1.73 -15.42
CA TRP A 5 27.06 1.77 -16.59
C TRP A 5 26.89 3.19 -17.14
N ILE A 6 26.83 4.20 -16.27
CA ILE A 6 26.66 5.60 -16.70
C ILE A 6 27.97 6.26 -17.16
N GLU A 7 29.12 5.73 -16.74
CA GLU A 7 30.46 6.28 -16.97
C GLU A 7 30.77 6.63 -18.45
N PRO A 8 30.46 5.78 -19.45
CA PRO A 8 30.73 6.11 -20.85
C PRO A 8 29.94 7.33 -21.35
N TYR A 9 28.77 7.58 -20.75
CA TYR A 9 27.90 8.69 -21.13
C TYR A 9 28.34 10.01 -20.48
N HIS A 10 29.06 9.94 -19.36
CA HIS A 10 29.62 11.11 -18.69
C HIS A 10 30.86 11.66 -19.42
N SER A 11 31.60 10.83 -20.16
CA SER A 11 32.78 11.26 -20.90
C SER A 11 32.47 12.09 -22.15
N ASN A 12 31.21 12.11 -22.61
CA ASN A 12 30.81 12.78 -23.85
C ASN A 12 29.50 13.57 -23.68
N LEU A 13 29.48 14.49 -22.70
CA LEU A 13 28.32 15.35 -22.39
C LEU A 13 27.97 16.34 -23.50
N THR A 14 28.87 16.58 -24.46
CA THR A 14 28.66 17.49 -25.60
C THR A 14 28.08 16.79 -26.84
N ASN A 15 27.77 15.50 -26.74
CA ASN A 15 27.17 14.74 -27.83
C ASN A 15 25.78 15.30 -28.16
N GLN A 16 25.57 15.78 -29.39
CA GLN A 16 24.30 16.36 -29.85
C GLN A 16 23.33 15.35 -30.47
N ASN A 17 23.67 14.05 -30.47
CA ASN A 17 22.79 13.02 -31.03
C ASN A 17 21.51 12.89 -30.19
N SER A 18 20.34 12.95 -30.83
CA SER A 18 19.03 12.79 -30.17
C SER A 18 18.82 11.40 -29.59
N ASN A 19 19.50 10.39 -30.12
CA ASN A 19 19.50 9.01 -29.60
C ASN A 19 20.54 8.78 -28.50
N TYR A 20 21.23 9.83 -28.05
CA TYR A 20 22.14 9.72 -26.93
C TYR A 20 21.38 9.56 -25.62
N LEU A 21 21.81 8.62 -24.77
CA LEU A 21 21.12 8.23 -23.55
C LEU A 21 20.76 9.42 -22.66
N LEU A 22 21.69 10.37 -22.47
CA LEU A 22 21.49 11.53 -21.60
C LEU A 22 20.68 12.66 -22.25
N ASN A 23 20.42 12.60 -23.56
CA ASN A 23 19.66 13.61 -24.30
C ASN A 23 18.16 13.27 -24.40
N SER A 24 17.75 12.08 -23.96
CA SER A 24 16.36 11.62 -24.02
C SER A 24 15.97 10.95 -22.70
N TRP A 25 15.06 11.61 -21.96
CA TRP A 25 14.54 11.07 -20.71
C TRP A 25 13.91 9.69 -20.90
N ASN A 26 13.10 9.51 -21.95
CA ASN A 26 12.43 8.24 -22.24
C ASN A 26 13.45 7.11 -22.51
N LEU A 27 14.55 7.41 -23.21
CA LEU A 27 15.60 6.42 -23.50
C LEU A 27 16.38 6.07 -22.23
N PHE A 28 16.72 7.08 -21.42
CA PHE A 28 17.37 6.89 -20.13
C PHE A 28 16.53 6.02 -19.20
N GLU A 29 15.25 6.37 -19.03
CA GLU A 29 14.30 5.66 -18.19
C GLU A 29 14.12 4.20 -18.66
N SER A 30 13.92 4.00 -19.95
CA SER A 30 13.77 2.66 -20.54
C SER A 30 14.99 1.77 -20.28
N GLN A 31 16.21 2.27 -20.52
CA GLN A 31 17.43 1.47 -20.27
C GLN A 31 17.67 1.25 -18.78
N LEU A 32 17.40 2.25 -17.94
CA LEU A 32 17.52 2.15 -16.49
C LEU A 32 16.62 1.02 -15.95
N PHE A 33 15.35 1.00 -16.33
CA PHE A 33 14.43 -0.06 -15.89
C PHE A 33 14.70 -1.41 -16.56
N THR A 34 15.24 -1.43 -17.78
CA THR A 34 15.65 -2.69 -18.43
C THR A 34 16.83 -3.34 -17.72
N LEU A 35 17.81 -2.57 -17.29
CA LEU A 35 19.05 -3.08 -16.69
C LEU A 35 18.96 -3.27 -15.18
N PHE A 36 18.21 -2.41 -14.49
CA PHE A 36 18.15 -2.38 -13.03
C PHE A 36 16.74 -2.55 -12.46
N GLY A 37 15.71 -2.53 -13.31
CA GLY A 37 14.35 -2.80 -12.88
C GLY A 37 14.11 -4.29 -12.64
N ASP A 38 13.07 -4.57 -11.87
CA ASP A 38 12.57 -5.94 -11.72
C ASP A 38 11.63 -6.26 -12.89
N PRO A 39 12.00 -7.16 -13.82
CA PRO A 39 11.15 -7.54 -14.95
C PRO A 39 9.84 -8.21 -14.52
N ASN A 40 9.80 -8.74 -13.29
CA ASN A 40 8.61 -9.33 -12.70
C ASN A 40 7.99 -8.41 -11.63
N GLY A 41 8.33 -7.12 -11.61
CA GLY A 41 7.93 -6.20 -10.55
C GLY A 41 6.42 -6.04 -10.42
N VAL A 42 5.68 -6.06 -11.54
CA VAL A 42 4.21 -6.02 -11.55
C VAL A 42 3.65 -7.32 -10.97
N ARG A 43 4.04 -8.47 -11.52
CA ARG A 43 3.60 -9.80 -11.03
C ARG A 43 3.86 -9.99 -9.53
N LYS A 44 5.05 -9.60 -9.05
CA LYS A 44 5.37 -9.66 -7.61
C LYS A 44 4.52 -8.70 -6.78
N ALA A 45 4.14 -7.55 -7.34
CA ALA A 45 3.25 -6.62 -6.65
C ALA A 45 1.83 -7.21 -6.55
N GLU A 46 1.33 -7.84 -7.61
CA GLU A 46 0.05 -8.56 -7.62
C GLU A 46 0.03 -9.72 -6.61
N GLU A 47 1.06 -10.57 -6.62
CA GLU A 47 1.21 -11.68 -5.66
C GLU A 47 1.24 -11.17 -4.20
N LYS A 48 1.99 -10.10 -3.94
CA LYS A 48 2.02 -9.46 -2.62
C LYS A 48 0.66 -8.91 -2.24
N LEU A 49 -0.03 -8.26 -3.18
CA LEU A 49 -1.35 -7.67 -2.96
C LEU A 49 -2.40 -8.74 -2.63
N ASP A 50 -2.35 -9.90 -3.29
CA ASP A 50 -3.24 -11.02 -3.02
C ASP A 50 -3.02 -11.64 -1.63
N SER A 51 -1.77 -11.60 -1.15
CA SER A 51 -1.41 -12.05 0.20
C SER A 51 -1.59 -10.96 1.28
N LEU A 52 -1.88 -9.71 0.90
CA LEU A 52 -1.94 -8.57 1.80
C LEU A 52 -3.21 -8.61 2.67
N ARG A 53 -3.08 -9.19 3.87
CA ARG A 53 -4.16 -9.29 4.85
C ARG A 53 -3.78 -8.64 6.16
N MET A 54 -4.75 -7.99 6.79
CA MET A 54 -4.61 -7.49 8.15
C MET A 54 -4.88 -8.61 9.15
N LYS A 55 -4.12 -8.64 10.25
CA LYS A 55 -4.42 -9.51 11.39
C LYS A 55 -5.55 -8.91 12.23
N GLU A 56 -6.26 -9.72 13.02
CA GLU A 56 -7.42 -9.26 13.81
C GLU A 56 -7.09 -8.11 14.80
N GLY A 57 -5.87 -8.08 15.35
CA GLY A 57 -5.36 -6.99 16.19
C GLY A 57 -4.47 -5.96 15.47
N GLY A 58 -4.39 -6.00 14.14
CA GLY A 58 -3.60 -5.05 13.36
C GLY A 58 -4.29 -3.70 13.19
N HIS A 59 -3.55 -2.74 12.63
CA HIS A 59 -4.05 -1.39 12.28
C HIS A 59 -4.24 -1.22 10.78
N VAL A 60 -5.33 -0.56 10.39
CA VAL A 60 -5.68 -0.31 8.98
C VAL A 60 -4.67 0.62 8.32
N SER A 61 -4.10 1.57 9.07
CA SER A 61 -3.12 2.54 8.56
C SER A 61 -1.91 1.87 7.90
N LEU A 62 -1.30 0.88 8.57
CA LEU A 62 -0.14 0.16 8.05
C LEU A 62 -0.45 -0.58 6.75
N ARG A 63 -1.59 -1.29 6.71
CA ARG A 63 -2.01 -2.02 5.51
C ARG A 63 -2.39 -1.08 4.36
N LYS A 64 -2.98 0.08 4.67
CA LYS A 64 -3.36 1.10 3.67
C LYS A 64 -2.14 1.60 2.90
N ASP A 65 -1.05 1.85 3.60
CA ASP A 65 0.20 2.34 2.99
C ASP A 65 0.82 1.25 2.09
N ASP A 66 0.91 0.02 2.58
CA ASP A 66 1.38 -1.13 1.79
C ASP A 66 0.53 -1.34 0.52
N PHE A 67 -0.80 -1.26 0.66
CA PHE A 67 -1.74 -1.40 -0.45
C PHE A 67 -1.49 -0.34 -1.53
N ARG A 68 -1.34 0.93 -1.13
CA ARG A 68 -1.10 2.05 -2.06
C ARG A 68 0.22 1.86 -2.83
N ILE A 69 1.29 1.47 -2.15
CA ILE A 69 2.59 1.22 -2.77
C ILE A 69 2.47 0.12 -3.84
N LEU A 70 1.77 -0.98 -3.53
CA LEU A 70 1.58 -2.09 -4.46
C LEU A 70 0.73 -1.69 -5.67
N VAL A 71 -0.36 -0.96 -5.45
CA VAL A 71 -1.24 -0.50 -6.54
C VAL A 71 -0.54 0.50 -7.46
N THR A 72 0.29 1.40 -6.94
CA THR A 72 1.10 2.31 -7.78
C THR A 72 2.07 1.54 -8.67
N ARG A 73 2.54 0.36 -8.24
CA ARG A 73 3.40 -0.50 -9.04
C ARG A 73 2.64 -1.25 -10.15
N ILE A 74 1.36 -1.52 -9.95
CA ILE A 74 0.48 -2.22 -10.90
C ILE A 74 -0.07 -1.22 -11.93
N GLY A 75 -0.68 -0.14 -11.47
CA GLY A 75 -0.98 1.08 -12.26
C GLY A 75 -2.29 1.08 -13.05
N ASP A 76 -2.80 -0.06 -13.52
CA ASP A 76 -3.86 -0.15 -14.53
C ASP A 76 -5.20 -0.73 -14.01
N TRP A 77 -5.38 -0.84 -12.69
CA TRP A 77 -6.61 -1.36 -12.10
C TRP A 77 -7.71 -0.30 -11.98
N GLY A 78 -8.94 -0.70 -12.34
CA GLY A 78 -10.13 0.13 -12.13
C GLY A 78 -10.59 0.17 -10.67
N GLU A 79 -11.34 1.20 -10.30
CA GLU A 79 -11.75 1.47 -8.91
C GLU A 79 -12.52 0.30 -8.26
N ARG A 80 -13.40 -0.38 -9.01
CA ARG A 80 -14.11 -1.57 -8.50
C ARG A 80 -13.17 -2.71 -8.14
N ALA A 81 -12.10 -2.92 -8.93
CA ALA A 81 -11.11 -3.95 -8.65
C ALA A 81 -10.30 -3.57 -7.40
N LEU A 82 -9.93 -2.29 -7.27
CA LEU A 82 -9.23 -1.79 -6.09
C LEU A 82 -10.06 -1.95 -4.82
N ILE A 83 -11.34 -1.56 -4.85
CA ILE A 83 -12.30 -1.75 -3.75
C ILE A 83 -12.38 -3.23 -3.37
N HIS A 84 -12.56 -4.12 -4.34
CA HIS A 84 -12.63 -5.55 -4.10
C HIS A 84 -11.38 -6.10 -3.40
N HIS A 85 -10.18 -5.77 -3.92
CA HIS A 85 -8.92 -6.25 -3.34
C HIS A 85 -8.63 -5.63 -1.98
N PHE A 86 -8.99 -4.37 -1.75
CA PHE A 86 -8.85 -3.74 -0.44
C PHE A 86 -9.71 -4.46 0.60
N SER A 87 -10.99 -4.69 0.29
CA SER A 87 -11.95 -5.37 1.17
C SER A 87 -11.55 -6.81 1.50
N LYS A 88 -11.00 -7.55 0.54
CA LYS A 88 -10.62 -8.98 0.68
C LYS A 88 -9.67 -9.28 1.86
N GLY A 89 -8.84 -8.33 2.27
CA GLY A 89 -7.87 -8.52 3.35
C GLY A 89 -8.21 -7.78 4.65
N LEU A 90 -9.42 -7.23 4.77
CA LEU A 90 -9.91 -6.66 6.02
C LEU A 90 -10.22 -7.79 7.02
N PRO A 91 -10.05 -7.55 8.33
CA PRO A 91 -10.43 -8.49 9.37
C PRO A 91 -11.97 -8.57 9.50
N SER A 92 -12.45 -9.65 10.10
CA SER A 92 -13.89 -9.87 10.30
C SER A 92 -14.55 -8.73 11.07
N ARG A 93 -13.92 -8.23 12.14
CA ARG A 93 -14.49 -7.14 12.95
C ARG A 93 -14.84 -5.89 12.13
N ILE A 94 -13.98 -5.54 11.17
CA ILE A 94 -14.20 -4.35 10.33
C ILE A 94 -15.23 -4.67 9.25
N LEU A 95 -15.21 -5.87 8.67
CA LEU A 95 -16.22 -6.29 7.69
C LEU A 95 -17.64 -6.30 8.28
N GLU A 96 -17.79 -6.72 9.53
CA GLU A 96 -19.08 -6.72 10.26
C GLU A 96 -19.60 -5.30 10.51
N GLU A 97 -18.73 -4.39 10.97
CA GLU A 97 -19.09 -2.98 11.15
C GLU A 97 -19.39 -2.29 9.82
N LEU A 98 -18.62 -2.59 8.78
CA LEU A 98 -18.84 -2.07 7.43
C LEU A 98 -20.15 -2.57 6.83
N ALA A 99 -20.57 -3.81 7.13
CA ALA A 99 -21.86 -4.34 6.70
C ALA A 99 -23.05 -3.61 7.34
N CYS A 100 -22.86 -3.01 8.52
CA CYS A 100 -23.83 -2.16 9.17
C CYS A 100 -23.82 -0.71 8.64
N HIS A 101 -22.86 -0.36 7.77
CA HIS A 101 -22.71 0.99 7.27
C HIS A 101 -23.81 1.32 6.24
N PRO A 102 -24.54 2.44 6.39
CA PRO A 102 -25.74 2.74 5.60
C PRO A 102 -25.45 3.20 4.15
N SER A 103 -24.22 3.61 3.84
CA SER A 103 -23.85 4.19 2.54
C SER A 103 -23.23 3.17 1.60
N ILE A 104 -23.57 3.27 0.30
CA ILE A 104 -22.85 2.60 -0.78
C ILE A 104 -21.49 3.28 -0.93
N ILE A 105 -20.41 2.51 -0.86
CA ILE A 105 -19.04 3.01 -0.97
C ILE A 105 -18.56 2.75 -2.40
N ASP A 106 -18.56 3.80 -3.22
CA ASP A 106 -18.20 3.72 -4.64
C ASP A 106 -16.77 4.23 -4.92
N SER A 107 -16.10 4.77 -3.90
CA SER A 107 -14.71 5.19 -4.00
C SER A 107 -13.78 4.41 -3.08
N LEU A 108 -12.59 4.08 -3.59
CA LEU A 108 -11.52 3.46 -2.78
C LEU A 108 -11.10 4.38 -1.62
N GLN A 109 -11.08 5.69 -1.84
CA GLN A 109 -10.65 6.65 -0.83
C GLN A 109 -11.65 6.69 0.34
N GLU A 110 -12.94 6.78 0.03
CA GLU A 110 -14.02 6.74 1.02
C GLU A 110 -13.98 5.42 1.81
N LEU A 111 -13.77 4.29 1.12
CA LEU A 111 -13.58 3.00 1.78
C LEU A 111 -12.41 3.06 2.77
N MET A 112 -11.25 3.55 2.35
CA MET A 112 -10.06 3.63 3.20
C MET A 112 -10.28 4.50 4.44
N ASP A 113 -11.03 5.59 4.31
CA ASP A 113 -11.27 6.54 5.40
C ASP A 113 -12.25 5.95 6.43
N ILE A 114 -13.37 5.36 5.99
CA ILE A 114 -14.31 4.66 6.87
C ILE A 114 -13.60 3.54 7.63
N ASN A 115 -12.79 2.72 6.94
CA ASN A 115 -12.05 1.64 7.59
C ASN A 115 -11.06 2.16 8.65
N LEU A 116 -10.45 3.32 8.44
CA LEU A 116 -9.54 3.93 9.41
C LEU A 116 -10.28 4.45 10.64
N GLU A 117 -11.46 5.04 10.46
CA GLU A 117 -12.31 5.50 11.57
C GLU A 117 -12.78 4.33 12.43
N LEU A 118 -13.30 3.26 11.81
CA LEU A 118 -13.73 2.05 12.51
C LEU A 118 -12.56 1.40 13.27
N ASP A 119 -11.38 1.31 12.65
CA ASP A 119 -10.20 0.78 13.30
C ASP A 119 -9.79 1.61 14.52
N THR A 120 -9.78 2.93 14.39
CA THR A 120 -9.42 3.85 15.48
C THR A 120 -10.40 3.69 16.66
N SER A 121 -11.70 3.71 16.38
CA SER A 121 -12.75 3.56 17.40
C SER A 121 -12.67 2.21 18.13
N TYR A 122 -12.36 1.13 17.39
CA TYR A 122 -12.15 -0.18 17.98
C TYR A 122 -10.98 -0.18 18.97
N HIS A 123 -9.83 0.37 18.59
CA HIS A 123 -8.64 0.39 19.46
C HIS A 123 -8.84 1.27 20.69
N GLU A 124 -9.53 2.41 20.55
CA GLU A 124 -9.94 3.24 21.68
C GLU A 124 -10.82 2.45 22.67
N SER A 125 -11.83 1.74 22.15
CA SER A 125 -12.71 0.89 22.95
C SER A 125 -11.99 -0.25 23.68
N GLN A 126 -10.95 -0.84 23.07
CA GLN A 126 -10.15 -1.89 23.72
C GLN A 126 -9.26 -1.34 24.84
N ASN A 127 -8.70 -0.14 24.65
CA ASN A 127 -7.88 0.52 25.67
C ASN A 127 -8.71 0.89 26.92
N GLU A 128 -9.93 1.38 26.73
CA GLU A 128 -10.85 1.70 27.83
C GLU A 128 -11.23 0.46 28.66
N LYS A 129 -11.54 -0.66 27.99
CA LYS A 129 -11.88 -1.93 28.64
C LYS A 129 -10.72 -2.47 29.49
N SER A 130 -9.49 -2.34 28.98
CA SER A 130 -8.27 -2.77 29.67
C SER A 130 -8.05 -1.94 30.95
N HIS A 131 -8.21 -0.62 30.87
CA HIS A 131 -8.10 0.27 32.03
C HIS A 131 -9.19 0.07 33.10
N HIS A 132 -10.38 -0.38 32.72
CA HIS A 132 -11.44 -0.69 33.69
C HIS A 132 -11.20 -2.01 34.42
N GLN A 133 -10.49 -2.97 33.80
CA GLN A 133 -10.15 -4.25 34.44
C GLN A 133 -8.99 -4.10 35.44
N GLU A 134 -7.98 -3.27 35.16
CA GLU A 134 -6.88 -2.99 36.11
C GLU A 134 -7.34 -2.25 37.38
N LYS A 135 -8.46 -1.50 37.31
CA LYS A 135 -8.96 -0.72 38.45
C LYS A 135 -9.92 -1.48 39.38
N LYS A 136 -10.18 -2.77 39.16
CA LYS A 136 -10.91 -3.59 40.15
C LYS A 136 -9.98 -3.87 41.34
N PRO A 137 -10.27 -3.36 42.55
CA PRO A 137 -9.39 -3.55 43.70
C PRO A 137 -9.42 -4.99 44.19
N GLU A 138 -8.25 -5.52 44.56
CA GLU A 138 -8.11 -6.57 45.56
C GLU A 138 -8.85 -6.13 46.84
N ALA A 139 -10.11 -6.52 46.94
CA ALA A 139 -10.83 -6.56 48.19
C ALA A 139 -11.35 -7.98 48.36
N SER A 140 -10.51 -8.85 48.93
CA SER A 140 -10.90 -9.81 49.98
C SER A 140 -9.77 -10.81 50.25
N LYS A 141 -9.08 -10.64 51.39
CA LYS A 141 -9.14 -11.57 52.52
C LYS A 141 -8.49 -10.96 53.76
#